data_AF-A0A975GIW6-F1
#
_entry.id   AF-A0A975GIW6-F1
#
_cell.length_a   1.000
_cell.length_b   1.000
_cell.length_c   1.000
_cell.angle_alpha   90.00
_cell.angle_beta   90.00
_cell.angle_gamma   90.00
#
_symmetry.space_group_name_H-M   'P 1'
#
loop_
_entity.id
_entity.type
_entity.pdbx_description
1 polymer ?
#
loop_
_entity_poly.entity_id
_entity_poly.type
_entity_poly.pdbx_seq_one_letter_code
_entity_poly.pdbx_strand_id
1 'polypeptide(L)'
;MKQDYGIGEVTHLTGVTIKQLRYWEDKNFIPKPSRIICGERAYRRYSEELVKIIKTMKKLIDDGMTVSGASMKAQEIIADEAENKKMEEKTDA
;
A
#
# COMPACT_ATOMS: atom_id res chain seq x y z
N MET A 1 3.19 -18.41 1.74
CA MET A 1 2.09 -17.76 0.99
C MET A 1 2.19 -16.27 1.28
N LYS A 2 2.33 -15.39 0.29
CA LYS A 2 2.34 -13.93 0.54
C LYS A 2 0.94 -13.50 0.94
N GLN A 3 0.80 -12.82 2.06
CA GLN A 3 -0.49 -12.34 2.56
C GLN A 3 -0.98 -11.18 1.69
N ASP A 4 -2.21 -11.28 1.20
CA ASP A 4 -2.87 -10.26 0.39
C ASP A 4 -4.28 -9.96 0.91
N TYR A 5 -4.68 -8.70 0.81
CA TYR A 5 -5.87 -8.16 1.45
C TYR A 5 -6.89 -7.75 0.40
N GLY A 6 -8.17 -8.01 0.65
CA GLY A 6 -9.27 -7.44 -0.10
C GLY A 6 -9.47 -5.95 0.22
N ILE A 7 -10.13 -5.21 -0.67
CA ILE A 7 -10.31 -3.76 -0.50
C ILE A 7 -11.00 -3.40 0.84
N GLY A 8 -11.94 -4.23 1.32
CA GLY A 8 -12.62 -4.02 2.60
C GLY A 8 -11.67 -4.15 3.79
N GLU A 9 -10.82 -5.17 3.79
CA GLU A 9 -9.79 -5.36 4.83
C GLU A 9 -8.81 -4.19 4.84
N VAL A 10 -8.37 -3.71 3.67
CA VAL A 10 -7.49 -2.54 3.58
C VAL A 10 -8.14 -1.31 4.19
N THR A 11 -9.43 -1.07 3.95
CA THR A 11 -10.12 0.06 4.58
C THR A 11 -10.16 -0.04 6.09
N HIS A 12 -10.35 -1.24 6.63
CA HIS A 12 -10.32 -1.48 8.08
C HIS A 12 -8.92 -1.29 8.68
N LEU A 13 -7.88 -1.81 8.01
CA LEU A 13 -6.49 -1.76 8.48
C LEU A 13 -5.87 -0.37 8.42
N THR A 14 -6.28 0.45 7.44
CA THR A 14 -5.63 1.74 7.14
C THR A 14 -6.49 2.95 7.51
N GLY A 15 -7.80 2.77 7.72
CA GLY A 15 -8.73 3.88 7.93
C GLY A 15 -9.02 4.70 6.67
N VAL A 16 -8.53 4.28 5.51
CA VAL A 16 -8.76 4.93 4.22
C VAL A 16 -10.07 4.43 3.61
N THR A 17 -10.85 5.34 3.02
CA THR A 17 -12.11 4.96 2.36
C THR A 17 -11.86 4.25 1.03
N ILE A 18 -12.83 3.43 0.60
CA ILE A 18 -12.81 2.78 -0.73
C ILE A 18 -12.64 3.81 -1.86
N LYS A 19 -13.28 4.97 -1.74
CA LYS A 19 -13.21 6.05 -2.73
C LYS A 19 -11.79 6.61 -2.85
N GLN A 20 -11.12 6.84 -1.72
CA GLN A 20 -9.72 7.28 -1.70
C GLN A 20 -8.79 6.24 -2.33
N LEU A 21 -8.94 4.95 -1.97
CA LEU A 21 -8.11 3.89 -2.56
C LEU A 21 -8.23 3.84 -4.09
N ARG A 22 -9.46 3.92 -4.62
CA ARG A 22 -9.70 3.92 -6.07
C ARG A 22 -9.14 5.17 -6.72
N TYR A 23 -9.36 6.34 -6.11
CA TYR A 23 -8.82 7.60 -6.61
C TYR A 23 -7.29 7.59 -6.64
N TRP A 24 -6.63 7.09 -5.60
CA TRP A 24 -5.18 6.98 -5.54
C TRP A 24 -4.64 5.99 -6.56
N GLU A 25 -5.31 4.85 -6.77
CA GLU A 25 -4.97 3.91 -7.84
C GLU A 25 -5.11 4.54 -9.22
N ASP A 26 -6.25 5.20 -9.51
CA ASP A 26 -6.55 5.80 -10.82
C ASP A 26 -5.58 6.93 -11.17
N LYS A 27 -5.10 7.67 -10.15
CA LYS A 27 -4.10 8.73 -10.29
C LYS A 27 -2.66 8.25 -10.20
N ASN A 28 -2.42 6.94 -10.01
CA ASN A 28 -1.11 6.33 -9.80
C ASN A 28 -0.33 6.93 -8.59
N PHE A 29 -1.04 7.37 -7.55
CA PHE A 29 -0.43 7.75 -6.26
C PHE A 29 -0.05 6.52 -5.42
N ILE A 30 -0.52 5.34 -5.78
CA ILE A 30 -0.10 4.08 -5.19
C ILE A 30 0.14 3.05 -6.30
N PRO A 31 1.01 2.04 -6.07
CA PRO A 31 1.13 0.91 -6.98
C PRO A 31 -0.22 0.23 -7.24
N LYS A 32 -0.43 -0.22 -8.48
CA LYS A 32 -1.69 -0.88 -8.85
C LYS A 32 -1.80 -2.22 -8.12
N PRO A 33 -2.88 -2.45 -7.34
CA PRO A 33 -3.12 -3.73 -6.69
C PRO A 33 -3.36 -4.82 -7.74
N SER A 34 -2.95 -6.04 -7.43
CA SER A 34 -3.21 -7.18 -8.31
C SER A 34 -4.70 -7.48 -8.39
N ARG A 35 -5.07 -8.29 -9.39
CA ARG A 35 -6.46 -8.69 -9.62
C ARG A 35 -6.55 -10.21 -9.64
N ILE A 36 -7.50 -10.76 -8.90
CA ILE A 36 -7.88 -12.17 -8.99
C ILE A 36 -9.24 -12.24 -9.70
N ILE A 37 -9.30 -13.04 -10.76
CA ILE A 37 -10.52 -13.28 -11.53
C ILE A 37 -11.24 -14.48 -10.89
N CYS A 38 -12.50 -14.30 -10.51
CA CYS A 38 -13.39 -15.38 -10.09
C CYS A 38 -14.68 -15.29 -10.89
N GLY A 39 -14.81 -16.18 -11.88
CA GLY A 39 -15.88 -16.10 -12.89
C GLY A 39 -15.77 -14.79 -13.68
N GLU A 40 -16.86 -14.03 -13.75
CA GLU A 40 -16.94 -12.75 -14.45
C GLU A 40 -16.44 -11.55 -13.63
N ARG A 41 -16.03 -11.77 -12.37
CA ARG A 41 -15.64 -10.69 -11.46
C ARG A 41 -14.14 -10.66 -11.23
N ALA A 42 -13.56 -9.46 -11.23
CA ALA A 42 -12.16 -9.22 -10.87
C ALA A 42 -12.08 -8.50 -9.51
N TYR A 43 -11.41 -9.13 -8.54
CA TYR A 43 -11.24 -8.61 -7.19
C TYR A 43 -9.85 -8.02 -6.99
N ARG A 44 -9.79 -6.83 -6.39
CA ARG A 44 -8.51 -6.18 -6.03
C ARG A 44 -7.88 -6.90 -4.85
N ARG A 45 -6.59 -7.23 -4.98
CA ARG A 45 -5.78 -7.75 -3.89
C ARG A 45 -4.58 -6.85 -3.65
N TYR A 46 -4.41 -6.45 -2.41
CA TYR A 46 -3.38 -5.53 -1.96
C TYR A 46 -2.33 -6.34 -1.21
N SER A 47 -1.06 -6.24 -1.61
CA SER A 47 0.03 -6.86 -0.86
C SER A 47 0.22 -6.18 0.50
N GLU A 48 0.86 -6.87 1.44
CA GLU A 48 1.25 -6.27 2.73
C GLU A 48 2.05 -4.96 2.56
N GLU A 49 2.99 -4.95 1.60
CA GLU A 49 3.77 -3.76 1.24
C GLU A 49 2.89 -2.59 0.79
N LEU A 50 1.92 -2.86 -0.09
CA LEU A 50 0.98 -1.84 -0.55
C LEU A 50 0.10 -1.32 0.60
N VAL A 51 -0.32 -2.20 1.52
CA VAL A 51 -1.05 -1.79 2.73
C VAL A 51 -0.20 -0.88 3.62
N LYS A 52 1.11 -1.15 3.78
CA LYS A 52 2.03 -0.27 4.50
C LYS A 52 2.15 1.09 3.83
N ILE A 53 2.33 1.13 2.50
CA ILE A 53 2.36 2.39 1.73
C ILE A 53 1.07 3.20 1.97
N ILE A 54 -0.10 2.58 1.82
CA ILE A 54 -1.40 3.24 2.03
C ILE A 54 -1.54 3.78 3.46
N LYS A 55 -1.13 3.00 4.47
CA LYS A 55 -1.19 3.40 5.88
C LYS A 55 -0.26 4.58 6.17
N THR A 56 0.96 4.55 5.66
CA THR A 56 1.94 5.64 5.81
C THR A 56 1.43 6.88 5.07
N MET A 57 1.00 6.75 3.83
CA MET A 57 0.44 7.85 3.04
C MET A 57 -0.74 8.51 3.74
N LYS A 58 -1.64 7.75 4.39
CA LYS A 58 -2.75 8.32 5.18
C LYS A 58 -2.26 9.18 6.34
N LYS A 59 -1.30 8.70 7.13
CA LYS A 59 -0.70 9.48 8.23
C LYS A 59 -0.10 10.79 7.74
N LEU A 60 0.69 10.71 6.68
CA LEU A 60 1.35 11.86 6.06
C LEU A 60 0.33 12.92 5.57
N ILE A 61 -0.78 12.48 4.98
CA ILE A 61 -1.88 13.38 4.59
C ILE A 61 -2.56 14.00 5.81
N ASP A 62 -2.79 13.22 6.86
CA ASP A 62 -3.38 13.72 8.11
C ASP A 62 -2.49 14.77 8.79
N ASP A 63 -1.17 14.66 8.62
CA ASP A 63 -0.17 15.63 9.08
C ASP A 63 -0.07 16.87 8.17
N GLY A 64 -0.94 16.99 7.16
CA GLY A 64 -1.08 18.17 6.29
C GLY A 64 -0.30 18.11 4.98
N MET A 65 0.31 16.97 4.62
CA MET A 65 0.93 16.84 3.30
C MET A 65 -0.09 16.69 2.17
N THR A 66 0.32 17.14 0.99
CA THR A 66 -0.41 16.85 -0.24
C THR A 66 -0.39 15.36 -0.56
N VAL A 67 -1.42 14.87 -1.25
CA VAL A 67 -1.53 13.47 -1.68
C VAL A 67 -0.30 13.04 -2.50
N SER A 68 0.20 13.91 -3.38
CA SER A 68 1.40 13.64 -4.20
C SER A 68 2.65 13.51 -3.34
N GLY A 69 2.88 14.44 -2.42
CA GLY A 69 4.03 14.41 -1.51
C GLY A 69 4.00 13.20 -0.58
N ALA A 70 2.83 12.91 -0.01
CA ALA A 70 2.62 11.74 0.84
C ALA A 70 2.83 10.43 0.08
N SER A 71 2.40 10.33 -1.18
CA SER A 71 2.62 9.18 -2.05
C SER A 71 4.10 8.91 -2.26
N MET A 72 4.86 9.93 -2.68
CA MET A 72 6.30 9.80 -2.92
C MET A 72 7.04 9.41 -1.64
N LYS A 73 6.74 10.11 -0.53
CA LYS A 73 7.43 9.88 0.74
C LYS A 73 7.10 8.52 1.35
N ALA A 74 5.85 8.07 1.24
CA ALA A 74 5.46 6.74 1.73
C ALA A 74 6.17 5.61 0.96
N GLN A 75 6.33 5.75 -0.36
CA GLN A 75 7.04 4.74 -1.16
C GLN A 75 8.54 4.70 -0.83
N GLU A 76 9.17 5.86 -0.64
CA GLU A 76 10.57 5.96 -0.19
C GLU A 76 10.77 5.24 1.15
N ILE A 77 9.97 5.58 2.17
CA ILE A 77 10.09 4.97 3.51
C ILE A 77 9.98 3.45 3.46
N ILE A 78 9.01 2.91 2.71
CA ILE A 78 8.80 1.46 2.64
C ILE A 78 9.88 0.75 1.82
N ALA A 79 10.44 1.42 0.80
CA ALA A 79 11.59 0.89 0.06
C ALA A 79 12.83 0.79 0.97
N ASP A 80 13.12 1.84 1.73
CA ASP A 80 14.25 1.88 2.67
C ASP A 80 14.11 0.79 3.75
N GLU A 81 12.91 0.63 4.33
CA GLU A 81 12.61 -0.45 5.29
C GLU A 81 12.87 -1.85 4.69
N ALA A 82 12.49 -2.06 3.43
CA ALA A 82 12.68 -3.33 2.74
C ALA A 82 14.15 -3.62 2.41
N GLU A 83 14.96 -2.60 2.17
CA GLU A 83 16.41 -2.72 1.97
C GLU A 83 17.13 -3.03 3.27
N ASN A 84 16.81 -2.32 4.35
CA ASN A 84 17.39 -2.54 5.68
C ASN A 84 17.13 -3.97 6.18
N LYS A 85 15.90 -4.47 6.02
CA LYS A 85 15.55 -5.84 6.42
C LYS A 85 16.36 -6.92 5.68
N LYS A 86 16.66 -6.69 4.40
CA LYS A 86 17.49 -7.62 3.60
C LYS A 86 18.96 -7.60 4.02
N MET A 87 19.45 -6.50 4.57
CA MET A 87 20.81 -6.42 5.12
C MET A 87 20.89 -7.18 6.45
N GLU A 88 19.91 -7.00 7.34
CA GLU A 88 19.84 -7.71 8.63
C GLU A 88 19.79 -9.24 8.42
N GLU A 89 18.92 -9.74 7.54
CA GLU A 89 18.78 -11.17 7.23
C GLU A 89 20.06 -11.80 6.61
N LYS A 90 20.96 -10.99 6.04
CA LYS A 90 22.26 -11.44 5.51
C LYS A 90 23.39 -11.40 6.54
N THR A 91 23.20 -10.68 7.63
CA THR A 91 24.22 -10.55 8.69
C THR A 91 24.10 -11.70 9.71
N ASP A 92 22.92 -12.33 9.78
CA ASP A 92 22.61 -13.47 10.65
C ASP A 92 22.76 -14.85 9.95
N ALA A 93 23.30 -14.88 8.72
CA ALA A 93 23.53 -16.10 7.92
C ALA A 93 25.01 -16.29 7.59
#